data_AF-A0A9P1A6J8-F1
#
_entry.id   AF-A0A9P1A6J8-F1
#
_cell.length_a   1.000
_cell.length_b   1.000
_cell.length_c   1.000
_cell.angle_alpha   90.00
_cell.angle_beta   90.00
_cell.angle_gamma   90.00
#
_symmetry.space_group_name_H-M   'P 1'
#
loop_
_entity.id
_entity.type
_entity.pdbx_description
1 polymer ?
#
loop_
_entity_poly.entity_id
_entity_poly.type
_entity_poly.pdbx_seq_one_letter_code
_entity_poly.pdbx_strand_id
1 'polypeptide(L)'
;MCESGRSSEEDATEYVPPLEGELVEKWLEEDDLKIGKVRDELTKQQFLLDLLHSKISARHERGRATGELDEHAWQVQNSITLIKRRLKQLVETTPQIVSLRTTDTRCIEMYEEKQLMATQGMLREDISEERQRIARLCWRLRDITQLTSRSNQDEEKDETEEKAWEERCKLEEAARSALLEEITRLRSTCADLRARLEMESLNKENPNYNSV
;
A
#
# COMPACT_ATOMS: atom_id res chain seq x y z
N MET A 1 56.87 39.48 45.47
CA MET A 1 56.84 38.09 45.00
C MET A 1 55.38 37.75 44.77
N CYS A 2 55.02 37.59 43.50
CA CYS A 2 53.69 37.19 43.06
C CYS A 2 53.69 35.66 42.95
N GLU A 3 52.73 35.00 43.60
CA GLU A 3 52.38 33.60 43.34
C GLU A 3 50.92 33.65 42.83
N SER A 4 50.72 33.62 41.52
CA SER A 4 50.61 32.43 40.67
C SER A 4 49.35 31.61 40.95
N GLY A 5 48.37 31.81 40.07
CA GLY A 5 47.63 30.70 39.45
C GLY A 5 46.46 30.12 40.24
N ARG A 6 45.34 30.85 40.33
CA ARG A 6 44.04 30.17 40.29
C ARG A 6 43.82 29.71 38.85
N SER A 7 44.01 28.42 38.56
CA SER A 7 43.46 27.83 37.34
C SER A 7 41.95 27.81 37.49
N SER A 8 41.28 28.69 36.75
CA SER A 8 39.85 28.61 36.53
C SER A 8 39.56 27.28 35.82
N GLU A 9 39.05 26.30 36.56
CA GLU A 9 38.27 25.21 35.97
C GLU A 9 36.92 25.81 35.52
N GLU A 10 36.92 26.39 34.33
CA GLU A 10 35.69 26.59 33.56
C GLU A 10 35.45 25.29 32.78
N ASP A 11 34.83 24.31 33.43
CA ASP A 11 34.27 23.12 32.76
C ASP A 11 32.98 23.56 32.04
N ALA A 12 33.15 24.30 30.94
CA ALA A 12 32.08 24.61 30.01
C ALA A 12 31.69 23.32 29.30
N THR A 13 30.70 22.61 29.83
CA THR A 13 30.12 21.43 29.20
C THR A 13 29.47 21.87 27.89
N GLU A 14 30.23 21.73 26.80
CA GLU A 14 29.78 22.00 25.44
C GLU A 14 28.53 21.16 25.13
N TYR A 15 27.47 21.83 24.68
CA TYR A 15 26.22 21.14 24.35
C TYR A 15 26.45 20.20 23.15
N VAL A 16 26.24 18.90 23.38
CA VAL A 16 26.27 17.89 22.32
C VAL A 16 24.83 17.55 21.92
N PRO A 17 24.42 17.84 20.66
CA PRO A 17 23.06 17.55 20.20
C PRO A 17 22.75 16.03 20.17
N PRO A 18 21.47 15.65 20.16
CA PRO A 18 21.06 14.27 19.92
C PRO A 18 21.60 13.78 18.58
N LEU A 19 22.01 12.51 18.52
CA LEU A 19 22.46 11.86 17.29
C LEU A 19 21.34 11.80 16.25
N GLU A 20 21.70 12.00 14.99
CA GLU A 20 20.76 11.82 13.87
C GLU A 20 20.39 10.35 13.69
N GLY A 21 19.18 10.08 13.22
CA GLY A 21 18.62 8.73 13.19
C GLY A 21 19.48 7.69 12.47
N GLU A 22 20.12 8.07 11.36
CA GLU A 22 21.01 7.20 10.57
C GLU A 22 22.33 6.85 11.28
N LEU A 23 22.76 7.69 12.23
CA LEU A 23 24.00 7.52 12.97
C LEU A 23 23.80 6.71 14.26
N VAL A 24 22.57 6.69 14.79
CA VAL A 24 22.23 5.96 16.01
C VAL A 24 22.49 4.46 15.87
N GLU A 25 22.12 3.85 14.74
CA GLU A 25 22.32 2.41 14.53
C GLU A 25 23.81 2.04 14.54
N LYS A 26 24.63 2.77 13.78
CA LYS A 26 26.10 2.59 13.72
C LYS A 26 26.76 2.83 15.07
N TRP A 27 26.31 3.86 15.80
CA TRP A 27 26.83 4.16 17.13
C TRP A 27 26.54 3.03 18.12
N LEU A 28 25.35 2.41 18.06
CA LEU A 28 24.96 1.31 18.95
C LEU A 28 25.73 0.00 18.74
N GLU A 29 26.37 -0.16 17.57
CA GLU A 29 27.24 -1.29 17.22
C GLU A 29 28.64 -1.21 17.87
N GLU A 30 29.01 -0.06 18.45
CA GLU A 30 30.29 0.08 19.15
C GLU A 30 30.35 -0.82 20.41
N ASP A 31 31.39 -1.67 20.50
CA ASP A 31 31.53 -2.69 21.56
C ASP A 31 31.80 -2.09 22.96
N ASP A 32 32.34 -0.87 23.04
CA ASP A 32 32.76 -0.20 24.29
C ASP A 32 31.70 0.80 24.84
N LEU A 33 30.44 0.63 24.46
CA LEU A 33 29.36 1.51 24.95
C LEU A 33 29.06 1.31 26.43
N LYS A 34 29.49 2.27 27.25
CA LYS A 34 29.08 2.36 28.65
C LYS A 34 27.57 2.61 28.74
N ILE A 35 26.89 1.85 29.61
CA ILE A 35 25.44 1.98 29.91
C ILE A 35 25.03 3.45 30.19
N GLY A 36 25.90 4.21 30.86
CA GLY A 36 25.67 5.65 31.12
C GLY A 36 25.50 6.47 29.82
N LYS A 37 26.40 6.30 28.84
CA LYS A 37 26.33 7.02 27.56
C LYS A 37 25.04 6.70 26.78
N VAL A 38 24.63 5.43 26.82
CA VAL A 38 23.37 4.97 26.17
C VAL A 38 22.15 5.59 26.84
N ARG A 39 22.16 5.76 28.17
CA ARG A 39 21.09 6.45 28.92
C ARG A 39 21.07 7.97 28.67
N ASP A 40 22.25 8.60 28.60
CA ASP A 40 22.35 10.03 28.31
C ASP A 40 21.80 10.32 26.92
N GLU A 41 22.19 9.52 25.92
CA GLU A 41 21.67 9.66 24.56
C GLU A 41 20.16 9.38 24.49
N LEU A 42 19.65 8.38 25.21
CA LEU A 42 18.21 8.15 25.33
C LEU A 42 17.47 9.39 25.85
N THR A 43 18.05 10.07 26.84
CA THR A 43 17.47 11.27 27.45
C THR A 43 17.42 12.43 26.45
N LYS A 44 18.48 12.63 25.67
CA LYS A 44 18.52 13.64 24.60
C LYS A 44 17.47 13.38 23.53
N GLN A 45 17.34 12.13 23.08
CA GLN A 45 16.36 11.73 22.07
C GLN A 45 14.92 11.91 22.58
N GLN A 46 14.66 11.59 23.85
CA GLN A 46 13.35 11.82 24.47
C GLN A 46 13.00 13.31 24.53
N PHE A 47 13.96 14.16 24.90
CA PHE A 47 13.78 15.62 24.91
C PHE A 47 13.52 16.17 23.50
N LEU A 48 14.23 15.67 22.49
CA LEU A 48 14.00 16.04 21.09
C LEU A 48 12.59 15.64 20.64
N LEU A 49 12.13 14.45 21.00
CA LEU A 49 10.79 13.99 20.67
C LEU A 49 9.71 14.90 21.30
N ASP A 50 9.88 15.25 22.57
CA ASP A 50 8.95 16.16 23.28
C ASP A 50 8.91 17.55 22.62
N LEU A 51 10.08 18.07 22.21
CA LEU A 51 10.18 19.32 21.46
C LEU A 51 9.48 19.23 20.09
N LEU A 52 9.62 18.11 19.37
CA LEU A 52 8.96 17.89 18.09
C LEU A 52 7.44 17.82 18.26
N HIS A 53 6.93 17.07 19.26
CA HIS A 53 5.49 17.04 19.57
C HIS A 53 4.94 18.42 19.91
N SER A 54 5.69 19.23 20.68
CA SER A 54 5.33 20.63 20.98
C SER A 54 5.24 21.49 19.71
N LYS A 55 6.22 21.37 18.82
CA LYS A 55 6.24 22.08 17.52
C LYS A 55 5.11 21.64 16.58
N ILE A 56 4.84 20.34 16.50
CA ILE A 56 3.74 19.76 15.70
C ILE A 56 2.41 20.31 16.21
N SER A 57 2.18 20.27 17.53
CA SER A 57 0.96 20.79 18.16
C SER A 57 0.77 22.28 17.85
N ALA A 58 1.80 23.10 18.03
CA ALA A 58 1.75 24.53 17.75
C ALA A 58 1.55 24.87 16.25
N ARG A 59 2.00 23.99 15.33
CA ARG A 59 1.76 24.12 13.89
C ARG A 59 0.34 23.73 13.51
N HIS A 60 -0.16 22.66 14.11
CA HIS A 60 -1.51 22.15 13.93
C HIS A 60 -2.57 23.17 14.39
N GLU A 61 -2.38 23.79 15.56
CA GLU A 61 -3.23 24.87 16.07
C GLU A 61 -3.30 26.09 15.12
N ARG A 62 -2.26 26.30 14.31
CA ARG A 62 -2.16 27.38 13.32
C ARG A 62 -2.59 26.95 11.92
N GLY A 63 -3.12 25.73 11.77
CA GLY A 63 -3.55 25.16 10.48
C GLY A 63 -2.42 24.98 9.47
N ARG A 64 -1.17 24.85 9.92
CA ARG A 64 0.00 24.66 9.05
C ARG A 64 0.33 23.18 8.89
N ALA A 65 0.84 22.81 7.73
CA ALA A 65 1.33 21.45 7.46
C ALA A 65 2.47 21.06 8.43
N THR A 66 2.43 19.79 8.88
CA THR A 66 3.37 19.19 9.85
C THR A 66 4.20 18.06 9.27
N GLY A 67 4.04 17.70 8.00
CA GLY A 67 4.60 16.47 7.41
C GLY A 67 6.10 16.25 7.65
N GLU A 68 6.94 17.28 7.48
CA GLU A 68 8.38 17.17 7.75
C GLU A 68 8.70 16.96 9.24
N LEU A 69 7.91 17.57 10.14
CA LEU A 69 8.06 17.39 11.58
C LEU A 69 7.57 16.02 12.04
N ASP A 70 6.48 15.53 11.44
CA ASP A 70 5.92 14.21 11.72
C ASP A 70 6.90 13.10 11.30
N GLU A 71 7.52 13.24 10.12
CA GLU A 71 8.56 12.31 9.65
C GLU A 71 9.79 12.32 10.57
N HIS A 72 10.26 13.50 10.98
CA HIS A 72 11.38 13.59 11.92
C HIS A 72 11.03 13.02 13.31
N ALA A 73 9.81 13.26 13.82
CA ALA A 73 9.36 12.66 15.07
C ALA A 73 9.32 11.13 14.98
N TRP A 74 8.89 10.60 13.83
CA TRP A 74 8.91 9.17 13.57
C TRP A 74 10.33 8.59 13.58
N GLN A 75 11.29 9.26 12.93
CA GLN A 75 12.71 8.85 12.96
C GLN A 75 13.26 8.81 14.39
N VAL A 76 13.00 9.85 15.19
CA VAL A 76 13.44 9.93 16.60
C VAL A 76 12.79 8.83 17.44
N GLN A 77 11.50 8.50 17.22
CA GLN A 77 10.84 7.36 17.88
C GLN A 77 11.52 6.03 17.57
N ASN A 78 11.96 5.84 16.31
CA ASN A 78 12.70 4.65 15.92
C ASN A 78 14.08 4.58 16.61
N SER A 79 14.82 5.69 16.63
CA SER A 79 16.09 5.80 17.36
C SER A 79 15.93 5.50 18.86
N ILE A 80 14.92 6.07 19.53
CA ILE A 80 14.58 5.75 20.93
C ILE A 80 14.33 4.26 21.11
N THR A 81 13.63 3.63 20.16
CA THR A 81 13.32 2.20 20.21
C THR A 81 14.60 1.36 20.13
N LEU A 82 15.51 1.68 19.20
CA LEU A 82 16.80 0.99 19.07
C LEU A 82 17.65 1.15 20.34
N ILE A 83 17.76 2.37 20.85
CA ILE A 83 18.52 2.67 22.08
C ILE A 83 17.95 1.90 23.28
N LYS A 84 16.62 1.88 23.46
CA LYS A 84 15.97 1.12 24.54
C LYS A 84 16.24 -0.39 24.43
N ARG A 85 16.23 -0.95 23.22
CA ARG A 85 16.55 -2.37 22.98
C ARG A 85 18.01 -2.68 23.34
N ARG A 86 18.96 -1.85 22.92
CA ARG A 86 20.38 -2.01 23.25
C ARG A 86 20.63 -1.88 24.76
N LEU A 87 19.99 -0.90 25.41
CA LEU A 87 20.08 -0.72 26.86
C LEU A 87 19.58 -1.96 27.62
N LYS A 88 18.46 -2.55 27.16
CA LYS A 88 17.95 -3.80 27.73
C LYS A 88 18.96 -4.95 27.59
N GLN A 89 19.55 -5.11 26.41
CA GLN A 89 20.58 -6.13 26.16
C GLN A 89 21.79 -5.96 27.10
N LEU A 90 22.31 -4.74 27.25
CA LEU A 90 23.46 -4.45 28.13
C LEU A 90 23.15 -4.71 29.62
N VAL A 91 21.90 -4.50 30.03
CA VAL A 91 21.46 -4.81 31.40
C VAL A 91 21.30 -6.31 31.60
N GLU A 92 20.77 -7.03 30.62
CA GLU A 92 20.57 -8.49 30.67
C GLU A 92 21.90 -9.28 30.59
N THR A 93 22.92 -8.76 29.91
CA THR A 93 24.26 -9.37 29.83
C THR A 93 25.14 -9.10 31.05
N THR A 94 24.75 -8.16 31.92
CA THR A 94 25.45 -7.91 33.19
C THR A 94 25.03 -8.99 34.20
N PRO A 95 25.95 -9.84 34.69
CA PRO A 95 25.59 -10.90 35.64
C PRO A 95 24.98 -10.28 36.90
N GLN A 96 23.74 -10.65 37.21
CA GLN A 96 23.08 -10.22 38.43
C GLN A 96 23.81 -10.85 39.64
N ILE A 97 24.56 -10.04 40.38
CA ILE A 97 25.12 -10.46 41.66
C ILE A 97 23.94 -10.53 42.63
N VAL A 98 23.38 -11.72 42.80
CA VAL A 98 22.33 -11.99 43.78
C VAL A 98 22.95 -11.82 45.18
N SER A 99 22.59 -10.74 45.85
CA SER A 99 22.90 -10.55 47.27
C SER A 99 22.13 -11.60 48.08
N LEU A 100 22.87 -12.54 48.67
CA LEU A 100 22.35 -13.66 49.44
C LEU A 100 21.79 -13.18 50.80
N ARG A 101 20.68 -12.44 50.82
CA ARG A 101 19.94 -12.14 52.05
C ARG A 101 18.45 -12.37 51.91
N THR A 102 17.94 -13.18 52.84
CA THR A 102 16.54 -13.51 53.18
C THR A 102 15.89 -14.55 52.27
N THR A 103 15.60 -15.72 52.85
CA THR A 103 14.91 -16.86 52.23
C THR A 103 13.52 -16.51 51.71
N ASP A 104 12.86 -15.52 52.33
CA ASP A 104 11.52 -15.07 51.93
C ASP A 104 11.54 -14.31 50.61
N THR A 105 12.57 -13.49 50.37
CA THR A 105 12.72 -12.72 49.12
C THR A 105 12.94 -13.65 47.93
N ARG A 106 13.74 -14.72 48.10
CA ARG A 106 13.94 -15.74 47.07
C ARG A 106 12.66 -16.52 46.72
N CYS A 107 11.80 -16.75 47.71
CA CYS A 107 10.50 -17.39 47.48
C CYS A 107 9.51 -16.47 46.74
N ILE A 108 9.54 -15.16 47.04
CA ILE A 108 8.75 -14.14 46.35
C ILE A 108 9.20 -14.02 44.90
N GLU A 109 10.50 -13.89 44.65
CA GLU A 109 11.09 -13.81 43.31
C GLU A 109 10.71 -15.03 42.45
N MET A 110 10.80 -16.24 43.01
CA MET A 110 10.42 -17.46 42.29
C MET A 110 8.91 -17.54 42.01
N TYR A 111 8.07 -16.98 42.87
CA TYR A 111 6.62 -16.91 42.63
C TYR A 111 6.30 -15.92 41.51
N GLU A 112 6.90 -14.73 41.55
CA GLU A 112 6.78 -13.72 40.50
C GLU A 112 7.29 -14.24 39.16
N GLU A 113 8.44 -14.92 39.15
CA GLU A 113 9.01 -15.56 37.95
C GLU A 113 8.03 -16.60 37.37
N LYS A 114 7.43 -17.45 38.20
CA LYS A 114 6.44 -18.43 37.75
C LYS A 114 5.19 -17.78 37.15
N GLN A 115 4.69 -16.70 37.75
CA GLN A 115 3.56 -15.94 37.19
C GLN A 115 3.93 -15.30 35.85
N LEU A 116 5.16 -14.78 35.74
CA LEU A 116 5.67 -14.17 34.53
C LEU A 116 5.84 -15.20 33.41
N MET A 117 6.32 -16.41 33.72
CA MET A 117 6.38 -17.52 32.77
C MET A 117 5.00 -18.00 32.34
N ALA A 118 4.03 -18.10 33.26
CA ALA A 118 2.67 -18.50 32.95
C ALA A 118 1.99 -17.50 32.01
N THR A 119 2.06 -16.20 32.32
CA THR A 119 1.53 -15.13 31.48
C THR A 119 2.26 -15.05 30.13
N GLN A 120 3.58 -15.23 30.11
CA GLN A 120 4.35 -15.30 28.87
C GLN A 120 3.91 -16.49 28.00
N GLY A 121 3.63 -17.65 28.60
CA GLY A 121 3.13 -18.83 27.90
C GLY A 121 1.77 -18.56 27.23
N MET A 122 0.83 -18.01 27.99
CA MET A 122 -0.50 -17.63 27.48
C MET A 122 -0.39 -16.64 26.32
N LEU A 123 0.40 -15.57 26.46
CA LEU A 123 0.58 -14.59 25.40
C LEU A 123 1.20 -15.20 24.13
N ARG A 124 2.13 -16.16 24.28
CA ARG A 124 2.70 -16.86 23.11
C ARG A 124 1.68 -17.74 22.41
N GLU A 125 0.78 -18.37 23.16
CA GLU A 125 -0.32 -19.16 22.62
C GLU A 125 -1.32 -18.27 21.89
N ASP A 126 -1.79 -17.19 22.52
CA ASP A 126 -2.69 -16.19 21.91
C ASP A 126 -2.10 -15.62 20.61
N ILE A 127 -0.82 -15.24 20.62
CA ILE A 127 -0.12 -14.77 19.41
C ILE A 127 -0.10 -15.85 18.32
N SER A 128 0.15 -17.11 18.69
CA SER A 128 0.15 -18.22 17.72
C SER A 128 -1.22 -18.42 17.09
N GLU A 129 -2.28 -18.40 17.90
CA GLU A 129 -3.66 -18.50 17.43
C GLU A 129 -4.03 -17.37 16.48
N GLU A 130 -3.67 -16.13 16.82
CA GLU A 130 -3.96 -14.99 15.96
C GLU A 130 -3.15 -14.97 14.67
N ARG A 131 -1.89 -15.40 14.72
CA ARG A 131 -1.11 -15.60 13.49
C ARG A 131 -1.77 -16.61 12.55
N GLN A 132 -2.31 -17.71 13.10
CA GLN A 132 -3.07 -18.67 12.30
C GLN A 132 -4.37 -18.08 11.75
N ARG A 133 -5.09 -17.28 12.54
CA ARG A 133 -6.32 -16.62 12.10
C ARG A 133 -6.05 -15.64 10.96
N ILE A 134 -5.01 -14.82 11.08
CA ILE A 134 -4.54 -13.91 10.03
C ILE A 134 -4.18 -14.70 8.76
N ALA A 135 -3.40 -15.77 8.88
CA ALA A 135 -3.02 -16.59 7.73
C ALA A 135 -4.24 -17.14 6.96
N ARG A 136 -5.27 -17.63 7.68
CA ARG A 136 -6.53 -18.09 7.08
C ARG A 136 -7.28 -16.97 6.36
N LEU A 137 -7.35 -15.78 6.96
CA LEU A 137 -7.99 -14.61 6.35
C LEU A 137 -7.25 -14.16 5.09
N CYS A 138 -5.92 -14.08 5.13
CA CYS A 138 -5.09 -13.74 3.98
C CYS A 138 -5.28 -14.74 2.83
N TRP A 139 -5.40 -16.04 3.15
CA TRP A 139 -5.66 -17.05 2.14
C TRP A 139 -7.05 -16.87 1.49
N ARG A 140 -8.09 -16.64 2.29
CA ARG A 140 -9.45 -16.36 1.79
C ARG A 140 -9.50 -15.10 0.93
N LEU A 141 -8.85 -14.02 1.36
CA LEU A 141 -8.78 -12.77 0.59
C LEU A 141 -8.14 -13.00 -0.78
N ARG A 142 -7.01 -13.73 -0.81
CA ARG A 142 -6.34 -14.08 -2.07
C ARG A 142 -7.25 -14.89 -3.00
N ASP A 143 -7.98 -15.85 -2.45
CA ASP A 143 -8.89 -16.70 -3.22
C ASP A 143 -10.04 -15.89 -3.84
N ILE A 144 -10.64 -14.99 -3.05
CA ILE A 144 -11.67 -14.05 -3.54
C ILE A 144 -11.10 -13.14 -4.63
N THR A 145 -9.91 -12.57 -4.44
CA THR A 145 -9.27 -11.72 -5.45
C THR A 145 -9.03 -12.47 -6.77
N GLN A 146 -8.62 -13.74 -6.70
CA GLN A 146 -8.44 -14.57 -7.89
C GLN A 146 -9.76 -14.85 -8.60
N LEU A 147 -10.82 -15.17 -7.86
CA LEU A 147 -12.16 -15.38 -8.42
C LEU A 147 -12.70 -14.12 -9.09
N THR A 148 -12.57 -12.95 -8.45
CA THR A 148 -12.98 -11.67 -9.05
C THR A 148 -12.19 -11.34 -10.32
N SER A 149 -10.88 -11.59 -10.32
CA SER A 149 -10.04 -11.34 -11.51
C SER A 149 -10.41 -12.23 -12.70
N ARG A 150 -10.82 -13.48 -12.45
CA ARG A 150 -11.31 -14.39 -13.50
C ARG A 150 -12.68 -13.97 -14.02
N SER A 151 -13.59 -13.60 -13.12
CA SER A 151 -14.92 -13.09 -13.50
C SER A 151 -14.82 -11.88 -14.43
N ASN A 152 -13.95 -10.92 -14.10
CA ASN A 152 -13.77 -9.73 -14.92
C ASN A 152 -13.17 -10.05 -16.31
N GLN A 153 -12.30 -11.06 -16.42
CA GLN A 153 -11.75 -11.50 -17.69
C GLN A 153 -12.80 -12.21 -18.56
N ASP A 154 -13.68 -12.99 -17.94
CA ASP A 154 -14.76 -13.65 -18.65
C ASP A 154 -15.80 -12.64 -19.15
N GLU A 155 -16.12 -11.60 -18.36
CA GLU A 155 -17.01 -10.49 -18.78
C GLU A 155 -16.43 -9.67 -19.94
N GLU A 156 -15.14 -9.33 -19.89
CA GLU A 156 -14.48 -8.56 -20.94
C GLU A 156 -14.42 -9.35 -22.26
N LYS A 157 -14.29 -10.68 -22.16
CA LYS A 157 -14.32 -11.58 -23.32
C LYS A 157 -15.73 -11.69 -23.92
N ASP A 158 -16.76 -11.82 -23.10
CA ASP A 158 -18.15 -11.92 -23.54
C ASP A 158 -18.59 -10.62 -24.27
N GLU A 159 -18.20 -9.45 -23.75
CA GLU A 159 -18.43 -8.17 -24.41
C GLU A 159 -17.76 -8.07 -25.79
N THR A 160 -16.56 -8.63 -25.95
CA THR A 160 -15.89 -8.64 -27.26
C THR A 160 -16.53 -9.59 -28.26
N GLU A 161 -17.05 -10.73 -27.80
CA GLU A 161 -17.78 -11.68 -28.64
C GLU A 161 -19.14 -11.11 -29.08
N GLU A 162 -19.84 -10.40 -28.20
CA GLU A 162 -21.10 -9.71 -28.50
C GLU A 162 -20.91 -8.63 -29.57
N LYS A 163 -19.90 -7.76 -29.42
CA LYS A 163 -19.57 -6.71 -30.42
C LYS A 163 -19.23 -7.31 -31.78
N ALA A 164 -18.47 -8.41 -31.82
CA ALA A 164 -18.14 -9.10 -33.06
C ALA A 164 -19.39 -9.69 -33.76
N TRP A 165 -20.38 -10.14 -32.98
CA TRP A 165 -21.63 -10.65 -33.51
C TRP A 165 -22.51 -9.53 -34.08
N GLU A 166 -22.60 -8.40 -33.39
CA GLU A 166 -23.29 -7.20 -33.89
C GLU A 166 -22.73 -6.72 -35.23
N GLU A 167 -21.41 -6.66 -35.38
CA GLU A 167 -20.76 -6.26 -36.63
C GLU A 167 -21.13 -7.21 -37.77
N ARG A 168 -21.14 -8.52 -37.52
CA ARG A 168 -21.57 -9.52 -38.52
C ARG A 168 -23.02 -9.35 -38.91
N CYS A 169 -23.92 -9.09 -37.95
CA CYS A 169 -25.33 -8.83 -38.24
C CYS A 169 -25.52 -7.58 -39.11
N LYS A 170 -24.81 -6.48 -38.81
CA LYS A 170 -24.85 -5.25 -39.62
C LYS A 170 -24.37 -5.51 -41.06
N LEU A 171 -23.31 -6.30 -41.22
CA LEU A 171 -22.73 -6.61 -42.53
C LEU A 171 -23.66 -7.50 -43.37
N GLU A 172 -24.31 -8.48 -42.72
CA GLU A 172 -25.33 -9.31 -43.34
C GLU A 172 -26.58 -8.50 -43.73
N GLU A 173 -27.03 -7.57 -42.89
CA GLU A 173 -28.17 -6.70 -43.18
C GLU A 173 -27.88 -5.72 -44.33
N ALA A 174 -26.65 -5.22 -44.43
CA ALA A 174 -26.19 -4.43 -45.56
C ALA A 174 -26.17 -5.24 -46.87
N ALA A 175 -25.65 -6.49 -46.82
CA ALA A 175 -25.66 -7.39 -47.97
C ALA A 175 -27.08 -7.72 -48.42
N ARG A 176 -27.98 -8.00 -47.47
CA ARG A 176 -29.41 -8.22 -47.74
C ARG A 176 -30.06 -7.00 -48.40
N SER A 177 -29.75 -5.80 -47.91
CA SER A 177 -30.29 -4.55 -48.45
C SER A 177 -29.83 -4.32 -49.89
N ALA A 178 -28.54 -4.54 -50.19
CA ALA A 178 -28.01 -4.43 -51.55
C ALA A 178 -28.67 -5.42 -52.52
N LEU A 179 -28.90 -6.67 -52.09
CA LEU A 179 -29.61 -7.66 -52.89
C LEU A 179 -31.07 -7.26 -53.15
N LEU A 180 -31.75 -6.70 -52.15
CA LEU A 180 -33.14 -6.23 -52.29
C LEU A 180 -33.25 -5.03 -53.25
N GLU A 181 -32.30 -4.10 -53.20
CA GLU A 181 -32.21 -2.99 -54.16
C GLU A 181 -32.02 -3.52 -55.58
N GLU A 182 -31.12 -4.49 -55.78
CA GLU A 182 -30.88 -5.06 -57.11
C GLU A 182 -32.11 -5.82 -57.64
N ILE A 183 -32.81 -6.58 -56.78
CA ILE A 183 -34.08 -7.22 -57.14
C ILE A 183 -35.11 -6.16 -57.58
N THR A 184 -35.19 -5.05 -56.85
CA THR A 184 -36.13 -3.96 -57.16
C THR A 184 -35.80 -3.30 -58.50
N ARG A 185 -34.51 -3.04 -58.75
CA ARG A 185 -34.00 -2.48 -60.01
C ARG A 185 -34.26 -3.40 -61.21
N LEU A 186 -34.05 -4.71 -61.04
CA LEU A 186 -34.33 -5.69 -62.09
C LEU A 186 -35.84 -5.79 -62.36
N ARG A 187 -36.67 -5.75 -61.31
CA ARG A 187 -38.13 -5.74 -61.45
C ARG A 187 -38.65 -4.52 -62.21
N SER A 188 -38.14 -3.32 -61.91
CA SER A 188 -38.52 -2.11 -62.65
C SER A 188 -38.07 -2.19 -64.10
N THR A 189 -36.83 -2.62 -64.35
CA THR A 189 -36.32 -2.82 -65.72
C THR A 189 -37.17 -3.82 -66.51
N CYS A 190 -37.59 -4.94 -65.89
CA CYS A 190 -38.50 -5.89 -66.53
C CYS A 190 -39.87 -5.29 -66.83
N ALA A 191 -40.41 -4.44 -65.94
CA ALA A 191 -41.68 -3.76 -66.18
C ALA A 191 -41.57 -2.80 -67.38
N ASP A 192 -40.50 -2.01 -67.45
CA ASP A 192 -40.23 -1.09 -68.57
C ASP A 192 -40.09 -1.83 -69.90
N LEU A 193 -39.34 -2.95 -69.92
CA LEU A 193 -39.18 -3.76 -71.12
C LEU A 193 -40.50 -4.40 -71.57
N ARG A 194 -41.34 -4.87 -70.64
CA ARG A 194 -42.69 -5.37 -70.98
C ARG A 194 -43.55 -4.27 -71.60
N ALA A 195 -43.56 -3.07 -71.02
CA ALA A 195 -44.32 -1.94 -71.56
C ALA A 195 -43.84 -1.56 -72.98
N ARG A 196 -42.52 -1.57 -73.23
CA ARG A 196 -41.96 -1.32 -74.57
C ARG A 196 -42.37 -2.39 -75.59
N LEU A 197 -42.33 -3.67 -75.20
CA LEU A 197 -42.77 -4.76 -76.05
C LEU A 197 -44.26 -4.66 -76.40
N GLU A 198 -45.10 -4.31 -75.43
CA GLU A 198 -46.54 -4.10 -75.64
C GLU A 198 -46.82 -2.96 -76.62
N MET A 199 -46.13 -1.83 -76.47
CA MET A 199 -46.22 -0.70 -77.42
C MET A 199 -45.77 -1.08 -78.84
N GLU A 200 -44.70 -1.87 -78.97
CA GLU A 200 -44.22 -2.30 -80.27
C GLU A 200 -45.15 -3.35 -80.92
N SER A 201 -45.79 -4.23 -80.13
CA SER A 201 -46.83 -5.12 -80.66
C SER A 201 -48.04 -4.35 -81.17
N LEU A 202 -48.51 -3.34 -80.43
CA LEU A 202 -49.63 -2.49 -80.84
C LEU A 202 -49.32 -1.69 -82.12
N ASN A 203 -48.07 -1.21 -82.26
CA ASN A 203 -47.61 -0.53 -83.49
C ASN A 203 -47.51 -1.48 -84.70
N LYS A 204 -47.23 -2.78 -84.49
CA LYS A 204 -47.21 -3.79 -85.57
C LYS A 204 -48.62 -4.21 -85.99
N GLU A 205 -49.59 -4.19 -85.07
CA GLU A 205 -51.00 -4.48 -85.35
C GLU A 205 -51.74 -3.31 -86.04
N ASN A 206 -51.23 -2.08 -85.93
CA ASN A 206 -51.68 -0.91 -86.70
C ASN A 206 -50.60 -0.41 -87.66
N PRO A 207 -50.40 -1.04 -88.85
CA PRO A 207 -49.54 -0.48 -89.86
C PRO A 207 -50.15 0.85 -90.31
N ASN A 208 -49.44 1.95 -90.02
CA ASN A 208 -49.82 3.29 -90.42
C ASN A 208 -49.88 3.37 -91.96
N TYR A 209 -51.06 3.12 -92.53
CA TYR A 209 -51.42 3.42 -93.92
C TYR A 209 -51.54 4.93 -94.08
N ASN A 210 -50.44 5.69 -94.00
CA ASN A 210 -50.37 7.09 -94.43
C ASN A 210 -48.91 7.55 -94.54
N SER A 211 -48.26 7.19 -95.63
CA SER A 211 -47.24 8.03 -96.27
C SER A 211 -47.28 7.78 -97.78
N VAL A 212 -48.00 8.68 -98.46
CA VAL A 212 -47.79 9.07 -99.87
C VAL A 212 -46.87 10.27 -99.86
#